data_AF-A0A0S1XAT6-F1
#
_entry.id   AF-A0A0S1XAT6-F1
#
_cell.length_a   1.000
_cell.length_b   1.000
_cell.length_c   1.000
_cell.angle_alpha   90.00
_cell.angle_beta   90.00
_cell.angle_gamma   90.00
#
_symmetry.space_group_name_H-M   'P 1'
#
loop_
_entity.id
_entity.type
_entity.pdbx_description
1 polymer ?
#
loop_
_entity_poly.entity_id
_entity_poly.type
_entity_poly.pdbx_seq_one_letter_code
_entity_poly.pdbx_strand_id
1 'polypeptide(L)'
;MKHTICVEMRNMVLSKFPVRVVKGLRFRLPKPLREKYNIEQGDFVVLTIEKEDSKITRTFKVSSDGLIYIPQEIAQEIGMKDGDLIDVSLLECIHISPDPIVVVE
;
A
#
# COMPACT_ATOMS: atom_id res chain seq x y z
N MET A 1 -16.69 25.06 -29.04
CA MET A 1 -15.97 25.28 -27.75
C MET A 1 -15.78 23.92 -27.09
N LYS A 2 -14.56 23.39 -27.07
CA LYS A 2 -14.26 22.10 -26.42
C LYS A 2 -14.12 22.36 -24.93
N HIS A 3 -15.05 21.87 -24.13
CA HIS A 3 -14.92 21.85 -22.68
C HIS A 3 -14.03 20.66 -22.34
N THR A 4 -12.74 20.92 -22.11
CA THR A 4 -11.85 19.94 -21.52
C THR A 4 -12.25 19.81 -20.05
N ILE A 5 -12.98 18.73 -19.72
CA ILE A 5 -13.21 18.36 -18.33
C ILE A 5 -11.89 17.79 -17.81
N CYS A 6 -11.11 18.62 -17.13
CA CYS A 6 -9.99 18.15 -16.32
C CYS A 6 -10.59 17.44 -15.10
N VAL A 7 -10.72 16.12 -15.17
CA VAL A 7 -10.98 15.31 -13.98
C VAL A 7 -9.68 15.31 -13.18
N GLU A 8 -9.58 16.23 -12.22
CA GLU A 8 -8.56 16.19 -11.19
C GLU A 8 -8.82 14.92 -10.37
N MET A 9 -8.13 13.83 -10.68
CA MET A 9 -8.10 12.63 -9.85
C MET A 9 -7.52 13.03 -8.50
N ARG A 10 -8.38 13.37 -7.55
CA ARG A 10 -8.00 13.48 -6.14
C ARG A 10 -7.60 12.07 -5.68
N ASN A 11 -6.32 11.76 -5.71
CA ASN A 11 -5.76 10.64 -4.94
C ASN A 11 -5.95 10.96 -3.46
N MET A 12 -7.14 10.69 -2.93
CA MET A 12 -7.51 10.98 -1.55
C MET A 12 -6.71 10.03 -0.67
N VAL A 13 -5.68 10.57 -0.01
CA VAL A 13 -4.86 9.81 0.93
C VAL A 13 -5.74 9.44 2.13
N LEU A 14 -5.95 8.14 2.34
CA LEU A 14 -6.72 7.61 3.47
C LEU A 14 -5.97 7.82 4.79
N SER A 15 -4.65 7.61 4.78
CA SER A 15 -3.80 7.80 5.95
C SER A 15 -2.34 7.97 5.56
N LYS A 16 -1.57 8.66 6.40
CA LYS A 16 -0.11 8.75 6.31
C LYS A 16 0.51 8.33 7.63
N PHE A 17 1.58 7.55 7.58
CA PHE A 17 2.26 7.05 8.77
C PHE A 17 3.72 6.68 8.46
N PRO A 18 4.66 6.99 9.38
CA PRO A 18 6.03 6.54 9.24
C PRO A 18 6.16 5.07 9.67
N VAL A 19 6.99 4.31 8.97
CA VAL A 19 7.33 2.92 9.32
C VAL A 19 8.81 2.67 9.18
N ARG A 20 9.33 1.75 9.99
CA ARG A 20 10.70 1.25 9.85
C ARG A 20 10.70 0.00 8.98
N VAL A 21 11.59 -0.01 7.98
CA VAL A 21 11.86 -1.18 7.15
C VAL A 21 12.58 -2.22 8.01
N VAL A 22 12.03 -3.42 8.10
CA VAL A 22 12.62 -4.55 8.79
C VAL A 22 13.30 -5.48 7.78
N LYS A 23 14.07 -6.44 8.33
CA LYS A 23 14.88 -7.37 7.55
C LYS A 23 14.13 -7.98 6.37
N GLY A 24 14.75 -7.92 5.19
CA GLY A 24 14.20 -8.46 3.95
C GLY A 24 13.24 -7.50 3.24
N LEU A 25 13.44 -6.19 3.39
CA LEU A 25 12.66 -5.13 2.74
C LEU A 25 11.16 -5.24 3.03
N ARG A 26 10.83 -5.45 4.31
CA ARG A 26 9.43 -5.58 4.76
C ARG A 26 9.08 -4.46 5.70
N PHE A 27 7.80 -4.17 5.84
CA PHE A 27 7.30 -3.37 6.96
C PHE A 27 5.93 -3.91 7.37
N ARG A 28 5.48 -3.54 8.57
CA ARG A 28 4.14 -3.91 9.05
C ARG A 28 3.22 -2.71 8.94
N LEU A 29 2.05 -2.92 8.36
CA LEU A 29 0.96 -1.96 8.48
C LEU A 29 0.61 -1.78 9.97
N PRO A 30 0.47 -0.53 10.44
CA PRO A 30 0.07 -0.27 11.82
C PRO A 30 -1.24 -1.00 12.15
N LYS A 31 -1.28 -1.68 13.30
CA LYS A 31 -2.47 -2.40 13.76
C LYS A 31 -3.73 -1.51 13.77
N PRO A 32 -3.70 -0.26 14.28
CA PRO A 32 -4.87 0.61 14.25
C PRO A 32 -5.37 0.94 12.85
N LEU A 33 -4.46 1.01 11.87
CA LEU A 33 -4.80 1.25 10.47
C LEU A 33 -5.53 0.04 9.88
N ARG A 34 -5.03 -1.17 10.16
CA ARG A 34 -5.66 -2.41 9.70
C ARG A 34 -7.05 -2.58 10.28
N GLU A 35 -7.23 -2.30 11.56
CA GLU A 35 -8.54 -2.34 12.23
C GLU A 35 -9.49 -1.28 11.66
N LYS A 36 -9.01 -0.05 11.44
CA LYS A 36 -9.83 1.04 10.91
C LYS A 36 -10.38 0.76 9.51
N TYR A 37 -9.58 0.13 8.65
CA TYR A 37 -9.95 -0.15 7.26
C TYR A 37 -10.27 -1.62 7.00
N ASN A 38 -10.43 -2.45 8.04
CA ASN A 38 -10.66 -3.90 7.95
C ASN A 38 -9.72 -4.61 6.96
N ILE A 39 -8.44 -4.25 6.98
CA ILE A 39 -7.43 -4.84 6.08
C ILE A 39 -7.05 -6.22 6.61
N GLU A 40 -7.33 -7.25 5.83
CA GLU A 40 -7.06 -8.64 6.18
C GLU A 40 -5.86 -9.21 5.42
N GLN A 41 -5.43 -10.41 5.82
CA GLN A 41 -4.43 -11.14 5.06
C GLN A 41 -5.01 -11.55 3.71
N GLY A 42 -4.25 -11.30 2.64
CA GLY A 42 -4.66 -11.62 1.28
C GLY A 42 -5.12 -10.40 0.50
N ASP A 43 -5.60 -9.37 1.18
CA ASP A 43 -6.00 -8.09 0.59
C ASP A 43 -4.84 -7.41 -0.14
N PHE A 44 -5.19 -6.48 -1.02
CA PHE A 44 -4.25 -5.58 -1.66
C PHE A 44 -4.43 -4.16 -1.16
N VAL A 45 -3.34 -3.42 -1.02
CA VAL A 45 -3.37 -2.00 -0.66
C VAL A 45 -2.56 -1.19 -1.66
N VAL A 46 -3.06 -0.01 -2.02
CA VAL A 46 -2.33 0.95 -2.85
C VAL A 46 -1.62 1.91 -1.92
N LEU A 47 -0.28 1.90 -1.98
CA LEU A 47 0.57 2.69 -1.10
C LEU A 47 1.49 3.58 -1.92
N THR A 48 1.65 4.83 -1.47
CA THR A 48 2.79 5.66 -1.83
C THR A 48 3.85 5.54 -0.75
N ILE A 49 5.04 5.10 -1.12
CA ILE A 49 6.22 5.06 -0.24
C ILE A 49 7.09 6.25 -0.60
N GLU A 50 7.42 7.06 0.39
CA GLU A 50 8.22 8.28 0.28
C GLU A 50 9.49 8.11 1.13
N LYS A 51 10.65 8.36 0.53
CA LYS A 51 11.95 8.43 1.20
C LYS A 51 12.75 9.57 0.60
N GLU A 52 13.08 10.57 1.42
CA GLU A 52 13.78 11.79 0.97
C GLU A 52 13.05 12.42 -0.23
N ASP A 53 13.73 12.63 -1.36
CA ASP A 53 13.16 13.19 -2.59
C ASP A 53 12.55 12.13 -3.53
N SER A 54 12.58 10.86 -3.15
CA SER A 54 12.07 9.74 -3.95
C SER A 54 10.72 9.26 -3.44
N LYS A 55 9.78 9.04 -4.36
CA LYS A 55 8.49 8.43 -4.05
C LYS A 55 8.04 7.48 -5.12
N ILE A 56 7.35 6.42 -4.71
CA ILE A 56 6.76 5.44 -5.61
C ILE A 56 5.37 5.04 -5.12
N THR A 57 4.43 4.90 -6.04
CA THR A 57 3.08 4.41 -5.75
C THR A 57 2.87 3.05 -6.40
N ARG A 58 2.57 2.03 -5.60
CA ARG A 58 2.34 0.66 -6.07
C ARG A 58 1.28 -0.04 -5.22
N THR A 59 0.74 -1.11 -5.79
CA THR A 59 -0.15 -2.03 -5.10
C THR A 59 0.67 -3.13 -4.45
N PHE A 60 0.39 -3.41 -3.19
CA PHE A 60 1.08 -4.43 -2.41
C PHE A 60 0.09 -5.42 -1.82
N LYS A 61 0.46 -6.70 -1.81
CA LYS A 61 -0.31 -7.73 -1.14
C LYS A 61 -0.01 -7.72 0.37
N VAL A 62 -1.06 -7.73 1.17
CA VAL A 62 -0.99 -7.84 2.61
C VAL A 62 -0.79 -9.31 2.99
N SER A 63 0.36 -9.58 3.60
CA SER A 63 0.71 -10.91 4.11
C SER A 63 0.23 -11.08 5.55
N SER A 64 0.57 -12.22 6.18
CA SER A 64 0.27 -12.50 7.58
C SER A 64 0.68 -11.35 8.50
N ASP A 65 -0.15 -11.07 9.50
CA ASP A 65 0.03 -9.98 10.48
C ASP A 65 0.13 -8.57 9.90
N GLY A 66 -0.35 -8.34 8.67
CA GLY A 66 -0.27 -7.03 8.03
C GLY A 66 1.10 -6.71 7.46
N LEU A 67 1.95 -7.73 7.25
CA LEU A 67 3.28 -7.56 6.70
C LEU A 67 3.19 -7.26 5.19
N ILE A 68 3.95 -6.28 4.75
CA ILE A 68 4.11 -5.93 3.34
C ILE A 68 5.56 -6.17 2.96
N TYR A 69 5.73 -6.87 1.84
CA TYR A 69 7.03 -7.04 1.20
C TYR A 69 7.20 -6.01 0.09
N ILE A 70 8.33 -5.31 0.11
CA ILE A 70 8.73 -4.39 -0.95
C ILE A 70 9.72 -5.14 -1.86
N PRO A 71 9.37 -5.37 -3.13
CA PRO A 71 10.29 -5.92 -4.12
C PRO A 71 11.62 -5.20 -4.14
N GLN A 72 12.71 -5.96 -4.32
CA GLN A 72 14.06 -5.41 -4.33
C GLN A 72 14.26 -4.32 -5.41
N GLU A 73 13.62 -4.47 -6.56
CA GLU A 73 13.65 -3.47 -7.64
C GLU A 73 13.09 -2.12 -7.18
N ILE A 74 11.95 -2.14 -6.49
CA ILE A 74 11.33 -0.93 -5.93
C ILE A 74 12.23 -0.33 -4.86
N ALA A 75 12.79 -1.16 -3.98
CA ALA A 75 13.70 -0.69 -2.94
C ALA A 75 14.95 -0.02 -3.51
N GLN A 76 15.50 -0.57 -4.60
CA GLN A 76 16.64 0.03 -5.31
C GLN A 76 16.26 1.35 -5.99
N GLU A 77 15.08 1.42 -6.62
CA GLU A 77 14.58 2.62 -7.28
C GLU A 77 14.49 3.82 -6.32
N ILE A 78 14.03 3.59 -5.09
CA ILE A 78 13.88 4.64 -4.07
C ILE A 78 15.05 4.69 -3.06
N GLY A 79 16.11 3.92 -3.28
CA GLY A 79 17.30 3.88 -2.42
C GLY A 79 17.04 3.39 -0.98
N MET A 80 16.03 2.55 -0.77
CA MET A 80 15.61 2.03 0.54
C MET A 80 16.39 0.76 0.94
N LYS A 81 16.66 0.62 2.25
CA LYS A 81 17.39 -0.49 2.88
C LYS A 81 16.73 -0.92 4.18
N ASP A 82 17.11 -2.10 4.66
CA ASP A 82 16.71 -2.58 5.99
C ASP A 82 17.15 -1.58 7.08
N GLY A 83 16.25 -1.24 8.00
CA GLY A 83 16.48 -0.29 9.09
C GLY A 83 16.04 1.15 8.79
N ASP A 84 15.80 1.49 7.52
CA ASP A 84 15.38 2.83 7.12
C ASP A 84 14.02 3.21 7.72
N LEU A 85 13.83 4.49 8.02
CA LEU A 85 12.54 5.09 8.32
C LEU A 85 11.98 5.69 7.02
N ILE A 86 10.77 5.29 6.64
CA ILE A 86 10.10 5.74 5.41
C ILE A 86 8.70 6.25 5.76
N ASP A 87 8.20 7.19 4.97
CA ASP A 87 6.82 7.68 5.07
C ASP A 87 5.95 6.90 4.10
N VAL A 88 4.81 6.40 4.60
CA VAL A 88 3.87 5.61 3.78
C VAL A 88 2.52 6.28 3.80
N SER A 89 1.96 6.49 2.61
CA SER A 89 0.60 6.98 2.41
C SER A 89 -0.27 5.84 1.89
N LEU A 90 -1.31 5.47 2.63
CA LEU A 90 -2.36 4.57 2.17
C LEU A 90 -3.35 5.34 1.30
N LEU A 91 -3.55 4.89 0.07
CA LEU A 91 -4.47 5.50 -0.90
C LEU A 91 -5.77 4.71 -1.04
N GLU A 92 -5.68 3.38 -1.05
CA GLU A 92 -6.84 2.52 -1.32
C GLU A 92 -6.62 1.12 -0.71
N CYS A 93 -7.71 0.47 -0.31
CA CYS A 93 -7.75 -0.93 0.14
C CYS A 93 -8.64 -1.72 -0.81
N ILE A 94 -8.16 -2.86 -1.29
CA ILE A 94 -8.86 -3.77 -2.21
C ILE A 94 -9.02 -5.09 -1.47
N HIS A 95 -10.24 -5.33 -1.00
CA HIS A 95 -10.57 -6.54 -0.25
C HIS A 95 -10.81 -7.72 -1.18
N ILE A 96 -10.22 -8.87 -0.86
CA ILE A 96 -10.52 -10.12 -1.58
C ILE A 96 -11.52 -10.91 -0.73
N SER A 97 -12.80 -10.81 -1.05
CA SER A 97 -13.80 -11.70 -0.47
C SER A 97 -13.57 -13.13 -0.94
N PRO A 98 -13.56 -14.14 -0.04
CA PRO A 98 -13.45 -15.55 -0.40
C PRO A 98 -14.77 -16.18 -0.85
N ASP A 99 -15.84 -15.41 -1.10
CA ASP A 99 -17.11 -15.98 -1.54
C ASP A 99 -16.90 -16.80 -2.83
N PRO A 100 -17.12 -18.13 -2.79
CA PRO A 100 -17.09 -18.91 -4.00
C PRO A 100 -18.22 -18.40 -4.89
N ILE A 101 -17.91 -18.13 -6.16
CA ILE A 101 -18.93 -17.99 -7.18
C ILE A 101 -19.68 -19.33 -7.17
N VAL A 102 -20.86 -19.38 -6.54
CA VAL A 102 -21.76 -20.52 -6.63
C VAL A 102 -22.30 -20.49 -8.05
N VAL A 103 -21.64 -21.21 -8.96
CA VAL A 103 -22.19 -21.51 -10.27
C VAL A 103 -23.28 -22.55 -10.01
N VAL A 104 -24.52 -22.07 -9.95
CA VAL A 104 -25.69 -22.95 -9.95
C VAL A 104 -25.85 -23.44 -11.38
N GLU A 105 -25.60 -24.74 -11.60
CA GLU A 105 -25.95 -25.43 -12.86
C GLU A 105 -27.47 -25.53 -13.04
#